data_AF-A0A7M2ZMW4-F1
#
_entry.id   AF-A0A7M2ZMW4-F1
#
_cell.length_a   1.000
_cell.length_b   1.000
_cell.length_c   1.000
_cell.angle_alpha   90.00
_cell.angle_beta   90.00
_cell.angle_gamma   90.00
#
_symmetry.space_group_name_H-M   'P 1'
#
loop_
_entity.id
_entity.type
_entity.pdbx_description
1 polymer ?
#
loop_
_entity_poly.entity_id
_entity_poly.type
_entity_poly.pdbx_seq_one_letter_code
_entity_poly.pdbx_strand_id
1 'polypeptide(L)'
;MIDDLDESSSILRLLVADSLKRWTDNALLGLLSEQDAIVRTAAARELQMRGGRDIFEKVQHLSGNENPETREIAAFILGQIGTPKMPFKDESLPTLLSLADDEDAGVRSATAAAFCHLCYESMPLNVEKCLIKLCSDSNESVRACAAYALGNSSGGKEVRILLEKLLAQEGVGEYAELGLEILEAKKNK
;
A
#
# COMPACT_ATOMS: atom_id res chain seq x y z
N MET A 1 -27.89 13.57 9.57
CA MET A 1 -28.45 14.14 8.33
C MET A 1 -27.50 13.74 7.23
N ILE A 2 -27.66 12.50 6.74
CA ILE A 2 -26.92 11.92 5.63
C ILE A 2 -27.84 12.17 4.45
N ASP A 3 -27.69 13.32 3.80
CA ASP A 3 -28.40 13.64 2.57
C ASP A 3 -27.60 13.10 1.38
N ASP A 4 -28.29 12.37 0.53
CA ASP A 4 -27.95 12.04 -0.86
C ASP A 4 -26.59 11.39 -1.15
N LEU A 5 -26.44 10.13 -0.76
CA LEU A 5 -25.64 9.19 -1.55
C LEU A 5 -26.46 8.79 -2.79
N ASP A 6 -26.42 9.66 -3.78
CA ASP A 6 -27.04 9.54 -5.10
C ASP A 6 -26.85 8.12 -5.70
N GLU A 7 -27.95 7.40 -5.88
CA GLU A 7 -27.97 6.09 -6.56
C GLU A 7 -27.41 6.20 -7.99
N SER A 8 -27.51 7.37 -8.63
CA SER A 8 -26.94 7.62 -9.95
C SER A 8 -25.41 7.58 -9.91
N SER A 9 -24.77 8.11 -8.86
CA SER A 9 -23.33 7.97 -8.60
C SER A 9 -22.92 6.50 -8.40
N SER A 10 -23.78 5.66 -7.82
CA SER A 10 -23.50 4.23 -7.63
C SER A 10 -23.58 3.44 -8.93
N ILE A 11 -24.60 3.70 -9.77
CA ILE A 11 -24.72 3.09 -11.10
C ILE A 11 -23.58 3.57 -12.01
N LEU A 12 -23.23 4.86 -11.98
CA LEU A 12 -22.11 5.41 -12.74
C LEU A 12 -20.78 4.74 -12.35
N ARG A 13 -20.50 4.58 -11.06
CA ARG A 13 -19.30 3.85 -10.60
C ARG A 13 -19.28 2.39 -11.08
N LEU A 14 -20.43 1.72 -11.08
CA LEU A 14 -20.54 0.33 -11.53
C LEU A 14 -20.36 0.20 -13.04
N LEU A 15 -20.93 1.12 -13.83
CA LEU A 15 -20.74 1.19 -15.27
C LEU A 15 -19.29 1.54 -15.64
N VAL A 16 -18.66 2.47 -14.92
CA VAL A 16 -17.24 2.78 -15.08
C VAL A 16 -16.40 1.54 -14.78
N ALA A 17 -16.65 0.86 -13.66
CA ALA A 17 -15.93 -0.37 -13.32
C ALA A 17 -16.14 -1.48 -14.37
N ASP A 18 -17.35 -1.68 -14.90
CA ASP A 18 -17.59 -2.64 -15.99
C ASP A 18 -16.87 -2.23 -17.28
N SER A 19 -16.82 -0.93 -17.58
CA SER A 19 -16.15 -0.43 -18.76
C SER A 19 -14.63 -0.67 -18.70
N LEU A 20 -14.00 -0.46 -17.53
CA LEU A 20 -12.56 -0.65 -17.35
C LEU A 20 -12.13 -2.10 -17.60
N LYS A 21 -12.99 -3.09 -17.28
CA LYS A 21 -12.74 -4.50 -17.60
C LYS A 21 -12.58 -4.78 -19.09
N ARG A 22 -13.11 -3.92 -19.96
CA ARG A 22 -13.02 -4.05 -21.42
C ARG A 22 -11.86 -3.27 -22.03
N TRP A 23 -11.22 -2.40 -21.26
CA TRP A 23 -10.08 -1.60 -21.73
C TRP A 23 -8.82 -2.46 -21.83
N THR A 24 -7.91 -2.06 -22.71
CA THR A 24 -6.60 -2.72 -22.84
C THR A 24 -5.68 -2.35 -21.67
N ASP A 25 -4.70 -3.20 -21.36
CA ASP A 25 -3.74 -2.93 -20.29
C ASP A 25 -3.00 -1.61 -20.51
N ASN A 26 -2.60 -1.32 -21.75
CA ASN A 26 -1.96 -0.05 -22.12
C ASN A 26 -2.86 1.16 -21.84
N ALA A 27 -4.16 1.07 -22.10
CA ALA A 27 -5.08 2.16 -21.82
C ALA A 27 -5.22 2.37 -20.30
N LEU A 28 -5.35 1.30 -19.53
CA LEU A 28 -5.41 1.36 -18.07
C LEU A 28 -4.12 1.90 -17.46
N LEU A 29 -2.95 1.52 -17.98
CA LEU A 29 -1.66 2.04 -17.54
C LEU A 29 -1.52 3.55 -17.80
N GLY A 30 -2.08 4.05 -18.90
CA GLY A 30 -2.17 5.49 -19.16
C GLY A 30 -2.98 6.24 -18.09
N LEU A 31 -4.03 5.62 -17.56
CA LEU A 31 -4.87 6.21 -16.52
C LEU A 31 -4.20 6.30 -15.14
N LEU A 32 -3.06 5.63 -14.92
CA LEU A 32 -2.33 5.70 -13.65
C LEU A 32 -1.67 7.06 -13.41
N SER A 33 -1.58 7.92 -14.44
CA SER A 33 -1.04 9.27 -14.33
C SER A 33 -2.10 10.38 -14.44
N GLU A 34 -3.38 10.01 -14.43
CA GLU A 34 -4.48 10.99 -14.42
C GLU A 34 -4.52 11.78 -13.12
N GLN A 35 -4.98 13.02 -13.16
CA GLN A 35 -5.03 13.90 -11.99
C GLN A 35 -6.07 13.46 -10.95
N ASP A 36 -7.14 12.79 -11.39
CA ASP A 36 -8.19 12.32 -10.50
C ASP A 36 -7.78 11.01 -9.82
N ALA A 37 -7.61 11.05 -8.50
CA ALA A 37 -7.25 9.90 -7.68
C ALA A 37 -8.24 8.72 -7.80
N ILE A 38 -9.54 8.99 -8.03
CA ILE A 38 -10.55 7.95 -8.25
C ILE A 38 -10.27 7.21 -9.56
N VAL A 39 -9.91 7.94 -10.63
CA VAL A 39 -9.55 7.35 -11.93
C VAL A 39 -8.29 6.49 -11.80
N ARG A 40 -7.23 7.03 -11.18
CA ARG A 40 -5.99 6.28 -10.92
C ARG A 40 -6.26 5.00 -10.12
N THR A 41 -7.03 5.10 -9.05
CA THR A 41 -7.34 3.97 -8.15
C THR A 41 -8.19 2.91 -8.86
N ALA A 42 -9.15 3.31 -9.69
CA ALA A 42 -9.99 2.37 -10.43
C ALA A 42 -9.17 1.59 -11.48
N ALA A 43 -8.30 2.27 -12.22
CA ALA A 43 -7.38 1.64 -13.15
C ALA A 43 -6.39 0.71 -12.45
N ALA A 44 -5.81 1.15 -11.33
CA ALA A 44 -4.91 0.35 -10.51
C ALA A 44 -5.56 -0.95 -10.02
N ARG A 45 -6.81 -0.89 -9.52
CA ARG A 45 -7.55 -2.08 -9.08
C ARG A 45 -7.78 -3.08 -10.19
N GLU A 46 -8.12 -2.60 -11.39
CA GLU A 46 -8.30 -3.49 -12.55
C GLU A 46 -6.96 -4.13 -12.96
N LEU A 47 -5.87 -3.36 -13.01
CA LEU A 47 -4.52 -3.87 -13.30
C LEU A 47 -4.04 -4.88 -12.25
N GLN A 48 -4.36 -4.67 -10.97
CA GLN A 48 -4.09 -5.61 -9.88
C GLN A 48 -4.86 -6.93 -10.06
N MET A 49 -6.10 -6.89 -10.56
CA MET A 49 -6.88 -8.09 -10.83
C MET A 49 -6.35 -8.88 -12.02
N ARG A 50 -5.82 -8.19 -13.04
CA ARG A 50 -5.23 -8.81 -14.23
C ARG A 50 -3.85 -9.40 -13.95
N GLY A 51 -2.98 -8.62 -13.30
CA GLY A 51 -1.60 -8.99 -13.03
C GLY A 51 -0.80 -9.35 -14.29
N GLY A 52 0.27 -10.11 -14.09
CA GLY A 52 1.15 -10.56 -15.17
C GLY A 52 2.40 -9.71 -15.36
N ARG A 53 3.35 -10.26 -16.11
CA ARG A 53 4.72 -9.74 -16.22
C ARG A 53 4.80 -8.34 -16.85
N ASP A 54 4.04 -8.12 -17.92
CA ASP A 54 4.01 -6.82 -18.62
C ASP A 54 3.48 -5.70 -17.71
N ILE A 55 2.41 -5.98 -16.94
CA ILE A 55 1.88 -5.03 -15.96
C ILE A 55 2.92 -4.75 -14.87
N PHE A 56 3.55 -5.79 -14.33
CA PHE A 56 4.61 -5.64 -13.32
C PHE A 56 5.75 -4.74 -13.81
N GLU A 57 6.31 -5.01 -14.99
CA GLU A 57 7.45 -4.26 -15.53
C GLU A 57 7.09 -2.79 -15.78
N LYS A 58 5.89 -2.52 -16.31
CA LYS A 58 5.44 -1.14 -16.56
C LYS A 58 5.14 -0.39 -15.27
N VAL A 59 4.52 -1.03 -14.28
CA VAL A 59 4.30 -0.43 -12.95
C VAL A 59 5.62 -0.20 -12.23
N GLN A 60 6.57 -1.11 -12.34
CA GLN A 60 7.92 -0.92 -11.82
C GLN A 60 8.58 0.30 -12.48
N HIS A 61 8.43 0.50 -13.78
CA HIS A 61 8.93 1.70 -14.44
C HIS A 61 8.25 2.99 -13.92
N LEU A 62 6.93 2.97 -13.68
CA LEU A 62 6.18 4.10 -13.14
C LEU A 62 6.60 4.50 -11.71
N SER A 63 7.24 3.62 -10.95
CA SER A 63 7.81 3.97 -9.65
C SER A 63 8.91 5.04 -9.71
N GLY A 64 9.51 5.26 -10.88
CA GLY A 64 10.49 6.33 -11.12
C GLY A 64 9.92 7.58 -11.77
N ASN A 65 8.59 7.76 -11.82
CA ASN A 65 7.96 8.91 -12.47
C ASN A 65 8.19 10.21 -11.69
N GLU A 66 8.25 11.35 -12.38
CA GLU A 66 8.40 12.67 -11.74
C GLU A 66 7.19 13.04 -10.88
N ASN A 67 5.98 12.62 -11.26
CA ASN A 67 4.77 12.87 -10.50
C ASN A 67 4.67 11.92 -9.28
N PRO A 68 4.65 12.45 -8.04
CA PRO A 68 4.51 11.64 -6.83
C PRO A 68 3.23 10.80 -6.81
N GLU A 69 2.12 11.28 -7.38
CA GLU A 69 0.86 10.53 -7.43
C GLU A 69 0.97 9.25 -8.27
N THR A 70 1.79 9.30 -9.33
CA THR A 70 2.09 8.15 -10.19
C THR A 70 3.00 7.15 -9.46
N ARG A 71 3.97 7.64 -8.67
CA ARG A 71 4.83 6.78 -7.84
C ARG A 71 4.03 6.12 -6.71
N GLU A 72 3.12 6.87 -6.09
CA GLU A 72 2.23 6.38 -5.02
C GLU A 72 1.36 5.23 -5.53
N ILE A 73 0.69 5.42 -6.68
CA ILE A 73 -0.15 4.36 -7.25
C ILE A 73 0.67 3.16 -7.71
N ALA A 74 1.92 3.37 -8.15
CA ALA A 74 2.83 2.28 -8.46
C ALA A 74 3.16 1.44 -7.21
N ALA A 75 3.48 2.08 -6.08
CA ALA A 75 3.68 1.39 -4.79
C ALA A 75 2.45 0.58 -4.39
N PHE A 76 1.26 1.17 -4.52
CA PHE A 76 0.00 0.50 -4.23
C PHE A 76 -0.22 -0.76 -5.08
N ILE A 77 0.06 -0.70 -6.39
CA ILE A 77 -0.06 -1.87 -7.27
C ILE A 77 0.99 -2.93 -6.91
N LEU A 78 2.25 -2.56 -6.73
CA LEU A 78 3.34 -3.49 -6.39
C LEU A 78 3.06 -4.28 -5.10
N GLY A 79 2.45 -3.65 -4.09
CA GLY A 79 2.04 -4.34 -2.85
C GLY A 79 0.94 -5.39 -3.06
N GLN A 80 0.10 -5.21 -4.08
CA GLN A 80 -1.08 -6.05 -4.34
C GLN A 80 -0.83 -7.14 -5.39
N ILE A 81 0.19 -6.98 -6.24
CA ILE A 81 0.62 -8.00 -7.21
C ILE A 81 1.74 -8.90 -6.69
N GLY A 82 1.95 -8.95 -5.37
CA GLY A 82 2.89 -9.83 -4.68
C GLY A 82 2.23 -10.91 -3.81
N THR A 83 1.11 -11.46 -4.28
CA THR A 83 0.36 -12.53 -3.58
C THR A 83 0.76 -13.92 -4.09
N PRO A 84 0.40 -15.02 -3.42
CA PRO A 84 0.67 -16.36 -3.97
C PRO A 84 0.09 -16.60 -5.38
N LYS A 85 -0.95 -15.85 -5.78
CA LYS A 85 -1.54 -15.90 -7.13
C LYS A 85 -0.77 -15.03 -8.14
N MET A 86 -0.01 -14.04 -7.68
CA MET A 86 0.77 -13.10 -8.48
C MET A 86 2.17 -12.98 -7.85
N PRO A 87 3.15 -13.80 -8.27
CA PRO A 87 4.36 -14.03 -7.49
C PRO A 87 5.43 -12.92 -7.64
N PHE A 88 5.04 -11.65 -7.79
CA PHE A 88 6.01 -10.54 -7.91
C PHE A 88 6.44 -9.95 -6.57
N LYS A 89 6.18 -10.64 -5.45
CA LYS A 89 6.57 -10.19 -4.10
C LYS A 89 8.05 -9.83 -4.03
N ASP A 90 8.90 -10.80 -4.37
CA ASP A 90 10.35 -10.65 -4.21
C ASP A 90 10.93 -9.64 -5.21
N GLU A 91 10.34 -9.55 -6.41
CA GLU A 91 10.72 -8.57 -7.44
C GLU A 91 10.24 -7.14 -7.11
N SER A 92 9.16 -7.00 -6.35
CA SER A 92 8.64 -5.71 -5.89
C SER A 92 9.44 -5.12 -4.72
N LEU A 93 10.07 -5.98 -3.92
CA LEU A 93 10.77 -5.56 -2.69
C LEU A 93 11.85 -4.49 -2.93
N PRO A 94 12.79 -4.62 -3.90
CA PRO A 94 13.80 -3.60 -4.13
C PRO A 94 13.20 -2.22 -4.46
N THR A 95 12.17 -2.20 -5.30
CA THR A 95 11.47 -0.97 -5.69
C THR A 95 10.78 -0.34 -4.48
N LEU A 96 9.99 -1.11 -3.73
CA LEU A 96 9.28 -0.62 -2.55
C LEU A 96 10.26 -0.12 -1.47
N LEU A 97 11.36 -0.82 -1.23
CA LEU A 97 12.39 -0.37 -0.29
C LEU A 97 13.01 0.97 -0.72
N SER A 98 13.16 1.22 -2.02
CA SER A 98 13.60 2.52 -2.53
C SER A 98 12.55 3.61 -2.30
N LEU A 99 11.26 3.32 -2.55
CA LEU A 99 10.16 4.26 -2.37
C LEU A 99 9.89 4.60 -0.89
N ALA A 100 10.37 3.80 0.05
CA ALA A 100 10.30 4.13 1.47
C ALA A 100 11.12 5.39 1.84
N ASP A 101 12.06 5.78 0.98
CA ASP A 101 12.89 6.98 1.13
C ASP A 101 12.45 8.12 0.18
N ASP A 102 11.27 8.00 -0.45
CA ASP A 102 10.74 9.01 -1.36
C ASP A 102 10.53 10.36 -0.67
N GLU A 103 10.68 11.46 -1.40
CA GLU A 103 10.46 12.81 -0.88
C GLU A 103 9.00 13.04 -0.50
N ASP A 104 8.07 12.42 -1.21
CA ASP A 104 6.64 12.58 -1.00
C ASP A 104 6.10 11.62 0.07
N ALA A 105 5.34 12.18 1.01
CA ALA A 105 4.81 11.41 2.12
C ALA A 105 3.70 10.42 1.70
N GLY A 106 2.94 10.74 0.66
CA GLY A 106 1.96 9.84 0.05
C GLY A 106 2.64 8.57 -0.45
N VAL A 107 3.72 8.71 -1.21
CA VAL A 107 4.54 7.58 -1.70
C VAL A 107 5.09 6.72 -0.56
N ARG A 108 5.65 7.35 0.49
CA ARG A 108 6.16 6.62 1.66
C ARG A 108 5.05 5.88 2.42
N SER A 109 3.87 6.49 2.56
CA SER A 109 2.73 5.86 3.24
C SER A 109 2.15 4.68 2.44
N ALA A 110 2.03 4.84 1.12
CA ALA A 110 1.61 3.77 0.21
C ALA A 110 2.61 2.61 0.23
N THR A 111 3.91 2.90 0.36
CA THR A 111 4.96 1.89 0.51
C THR A 111 4.83 1.11 1.81
N ALA A 112 4.60 1.79 2.95
CA ALA A 112 4.36 1.13 4.23
C ALA A 112 3.11 0.21 4.17
N ALA A 113 2.03 0.68 3.53
CA ALA A 113 0.84 -0.13 3.29
C ALA A 113 1.13 -1.33 2.37
N ALA A 114 1.91 -1.14 1.30
CA ALA A 114 2.31 -2.20 0.37
C ALA A 114 3.03 -3.34 1.09
N PHE A 115 3.94 -3.05 2.03
CA PHE A 115 4.59 -4.09 2.84
C PHE A 115 3.59 -4.92 3.67
N CYS A 116 2.46 -4.36 4.11
CA CYS A 116 1.43 -5.15 4.79
C CYS A 116 0.70 -6.12 3.85
N HIS A 117 0.54 -5.74 2.58
CA HIS A 117 -0.20 -6.52 1.60
C HIS A 117 0.61 -7.64 0.96
N LEU A 118 1.94 -7.48 0.92
CA LEU A 118 2.84 -8.54 0.55
C LEU A 118 2.72 -9.70 1.56
N CYS A 119 2.12 -10.80 1.11
CA CYS A 119 1.78 -11.95 1.96
C CYS A 119 3.04 -12.75 2.35
N TYR A 120 3.83 -12.22 3.28
CA TYR A 120 5.00 -12.91 3.80
C TYR A 120 4.60 -14.08 4.70
N GLU A 121 5.25 -15.23 4.56
CA GLU A 121 5.27 -16.26 5.61
C GLU A 121 6.01 -15.73 6.85
N SER A 122 7.13 -15.05 6.61
CA SER A 122 7.90 -14.29 7.59
C SER A 122 8.40 -13.00 6.96
N MET A 123 8.14 -11.87 7.61
CA MET A 123 8.54 -10.56 7.11
C MET A 123 10.07 -10.48 6.99
N PRO A 124 10.62 -10.10 5.82
CA PRO A 124 12.06 -9.92 5.66
C PRO A 124 12.62 -8.86 6.63
N LEU A 125 13.82 -9.11 7.18
CA LEU A 125 14.44 -8.22 8.17
C LEU A 125 14.67 -6.79 7.66
N ASN A 126 14.99 -6.63 6.37
CA ASN A 126 15.14 -5.31 5.74
C ASN A 126 13.81 -4.54 5.67
N VAL A 127 12.68 -5.24 5.44
CA VAL A 127 11.34 -4.65 5.50
C VAL A 127 10.99 -4.25 6.92
N GLU A 128 11.25 -5.12 7.90
CA GLU A 128 11.00 -4.81 9.32
C GLU A 128 11.80 -3.57 9.78
N LYS A 129 13.09 -3.50 9.44
CA LYS A 129 13.94 -2.33 9.72
C LYS A 129 13.47 -1.06 9.02
N CYS A 130 13.00 -1.18 7.78
CA CYS A 130 12.43 -0.08 7.02
C CYS A 130 11.18 0.47 7.72
N LEU A 131 10.26 -0.41 8.13
CA LEU A 131 9.05 -0.02 8.86
C LEU A 131 9.37 0.63 10.21
N ILE A 132 10.36 0.12 10.96
CA ILE A 132 10.85 0.75 12.20
C ILE A 132 11.32 2.19 11.95
N LYS A 133 12.04 2.45 10.84
CA LYS A 133 12.44 3.80 10.43
C LYS A 133 11.22 4.68 10.14
N LEU A 134 10.24 4.17 9.39
CA LEU A 134 9.03 4.91 9.00
C LEU A 134 8.12 5.26 10.19
N CYS A 135 8.16 4.49 11.29
CA CYS A 135 7.50 4.87 12.54
C CYS A 135 8.05 6.16 13.17
N SER A 136 9.19 6.67 12.71
CA SER A 136 9.77 7.95 13.11
C SER A 136 9.63 9.03 12.03
N ASP A 137 8.82 8.80 10.99
CA ASP A 137 8.62 9.76 9.91
C ASP A 137 7.97 11.05 10.41
N SER A 138 8.30 12.18 9.76
CA SER A 138 7.67 13.47 10.01
C SER A 138 6.15 13.47 9.75
N ASN A 139 5.69 12.69 8.77
CA ASN A 139 4.29 12.62 8.36
C ASN A 139 3.52 11.58 9.20
N GLU A 140 2.36 11.98 9.71
CA GLU A 140 1.52 11.15 10.56
C GLU A 140 0.99 9.88 9.86
N SER A 141 0.52 10.01 8.62
CA SER A 141 -0.01 8.88 7.83
C SER A 141 1.07 7.83 7.56
N VAL A 142 2.31 8.26 7.32
CA VAL A 142 3.45 7.34 7.18
C VAL A 142 3.69 6.56 8.47
N ARG A 143 3.70 7.25 9.64
CA ARG A 143 3.86 6.59 10.94
C ARG A 143 2.73 5.61 11.23
N ALA A 144 1.48 5.98 10.94
CA ALA A 144 0.29 5.16 11.11
C ALA A 144 0.35 3.86 10.27
N CYS A 145 0.63 3.99 8.96
CA CYS A 145 0.78 2.83 8.09
C CYS A 145 1.93 1.91 8.54
N ALA A 146 3.05 2.49 8.97
CA ALA A 146 4.19 1.72 9.46
C ALA A 146 3.88 0.96 10.76
N ALA A 147 3.19 1.60 11.71
CA ALA A 147 2.78 0.99 12.97
C ALA A 147 1.86 -0.22 12.72
N TYR A 148 0.87 -0.06 11.85
CA TYR A 148 -0.02 -1.14 11.45
C TYR A 148 0.75 -2.29 10.76
N ALA A 149 1.63 -1.97 9.80
CA ALA A 149 2.40 -2.97 9.07
C ALA A 149 3.35 -3.77 9.98
N LEU A 150 3.92 -3.16 11.03
CA LEU A 150 4.74 -3.85 12.03
C LEU A 150 3.96 -4.90 12.83
N GLY A 151 2.62 -4.83 12.86
CA GLY A 151 1.79 -5.90 13.41
C GLY A 151 2.00 -7.24 12.71
N ASN A 152 2.42 -7.22 11.44
CA ASN A 152 2.71 -8.43 10.67
C ASN A 152 4.17 -8.91 10.78
N SER A 153 5.02 -8.20 11.52
CA SER A 153 6.44 -8.52 11.71
C SER A 153 6.69 -9.72 12.65
N SER A 154 7.95 -9.95 13.00
CA SER A 154 8.35 -10.96 14.00
C SER A 154 7.84 -10.66 15.42
N GLY A 155 7.45 -9.41 15.72
CA GLY A 155 7.01 -9.01 17.04
C GLY A 155 8.12 -8.98 18.09
N GLY A 156 9.37 -8.77 17.66
CA GLY A 156 10.51 -8.62 18.57
C GLY A 156 10.32 -7.52 19.62
N LYS A 157 11.13 -7.55 20.68
CA LYS A 157 11.04 -6.61 21.80
C LYS A 157 11.12 -5.14 21.35
N GLU A 158 11.97 -4.84 20.38
CA GLU A 158 12.12 -3.49 19.82
C GLU A 158 10.83 -3.00 19.15
N VAL A 159 10.22 -3.83 18.30
CA VAL A 159 8.94 -3.53 17.64
C VAL A 159 7.85 -3.22 18.68
N ARG A 160 7.76 -4.04 19.74
CA ARG A 160 6.74 -3.86 20.79
C ARG A 160 6.91 -2.56 21.56
N ILE A 161 8.14 -2.25 21.98
CA ILE A 161 8.44 -0.97 22.67
C ILE A 161 8.11 0.22 21.77
N LEU A 162 8.40 0.11 20.47
CA LEU A 162 8.10 1.16 19.51
C LEU A 162 6.58 1.37 19.37
N LEU A 163 5.81 0.29 19.20
CA LEU A 163 4.35 0.38 19.10
C LEU A 163 3.73 0.92 20.40
N GLU A 164 4.18 0.47 21.57
CA GLU A 164 3.75 1.00 22.87
C GLU A 164 3.99 2.51 23.00
N LYS A 165 5.13 3.01 22.50
CA LYS A 165 5.44 4.45 22.47
C LYS A 165 4.48 5.21 21.53
N LEU A 166 4.07 4.60 20.43
CA LEU A 166 3.17 5.23 19.46
C LEU A 166 1.72 5.33 19.93
N LEU A 167 1.30 4.53 20.93
CA LEU A 167 -0.06 4.59 21.51
C LEU A 167 -0.44 6.00 22.01
N ALA A 168 0.55 6.78 22.49
CA ALA A 168 0.32 8.13 23.00
C ALA A 168 0.23 9.21 21.90
N GLN A 169 0.48 8.88 20.63
CA GLN A 169 0.40 9.83 19.52
C GLN A 169 -1.01 9.87 18.93
N GLU A 170 -1.59 11.06 18.87
CA GLU A 170 -2.86 11.29 18.16
C GLU A 170 -2.72 10.89 16.67
N GLY A 171 -3.76 10.27 16.11
CA GLY A 171 -3.79 9.76 14.73
C GLY A 171 -2.99 8.48 14.48
N VAL A 172 -1.97 8.18 15.29
CA VAL A 172 -1.11 6.98 15.13
C VAL A 172 -1.45 5.88 16.15
N GLY A 173 -1.94 6.25 17.33
CA GLY A 173 -2.16 5.33 18.45
C GLY A 173 -3.08 4.16 18.13
N GLU A 174 -4.18 4.40 17.41
CA GLU A 174 -5.13 3.36 17.00
C GLU A 174 -4.46 2.30 16.10
N TYR A 175 -3.59 2.73 15.19
CA TYR A 175 -2.85 1.82 14.31
C TYR A 175 -1.76 1.04 15.04
N ALA A 176 -1.14 1.66 16.06
CA ALA A 176 -0.19 0.99 16.92
C ALA A 176 -0.86 -0.06 17.82
N GLU A 177 -2.06 0.24 18.34
CA GLU A 177 -2.90 -0.70 19.08
C GLU A 177 -3.26 -1.91 18.20
N LEU A 178 -3.78 -1.68 16.99
CA LEU A 178 -4.05 -2.74 16.02
C LEU A 178 -2.78 -3.58 15.72
N GLY A 179 -1.63 -2.92 15.57
CA GLY A 179 -0.34 -3.61 15.38
C GLY A 179 -0.02 -4.56 16.54
N LEU A 180 -0.20 -4.12 17.78
CA LEU A 180 0.00 -4.95 18.98
C LEU A 180 -1.00 -6.10 19.06
N GLU A 181 -2.27 -5.86 18.75
CA GLU A 181 -3.31 -6.90 18.72
C GLU A 181 -2.99 -8.00 17.71
N ILE A 182 -2.52 -7.64 16.50
CA ILE A 182 -2.13 -8.61 15.47
C ILE A 182 -0.96 -9.48 15.97
N LEU A 183 0.03 -8.88 16.65
CA LEU A 183 1.16 -9.61 17.22
C LEU A 183 0.73 -10.59 18.32
N GLU A 184 -0.20 -10.19 19.19
CA GLU A 184 -0.75 -11.08 20.22
C GLU A 184 -1.58 -12.21 19.61
N ALA A 185 -2.38 -11.92 18.59
CA ALA A 185 -3.17 -12.93 17.89
C ALA A 185 -2.29 -14.00 17.22
N LYS A 186 -1.09 -13.63 16.74
CA LYS A 186 -0.11 -14.57 16.16
C LYS A 186 0.56 -15.45 17.19
N LYS A 187 0.77 -14.97 18.42
CA LYS A 187 1.38 -15.76 19.51
C LYS A 187 0.46 -16.88 20.02
N ASN A 188 -0.85 -16.71 19.85
CA ASN A 188 -1.88 -17.64 20.33
C ASN A 188 -2.30 -18.70 19.29
N LYS A 189 -1.66 -18.73 18.12
CA LYS A 189 -1.86 -19.75 17.07
C LYS A 189 -0.73 -20.77 17.10
#